data_AF-A0A078GYV6-F1
#
_entry.id   AF-A0A078GYV6-F1
#
_cell.length_a   1.000
_cell.length_b   1.000
_cell.length_c   1.000
_cell.angle_alpha   90.00
_cell.angle_beta   90.00
_cell.angle_gamma   90.00
#
_symmetry.space_group_name_H-M   'P 1'
#
loop_
_entity.id
_entity.type
_entity.pdbx_description
1 polymer ?
#
loop_
_entity_poly.entity_id
_entity_poly.type
_entity_poly.pdbx_seq_one_letter_code
_entity_poly.pdbx_strand_id
1 'polypeptide(L)'
;MAMKSLSFFAVLIILFLVIFAEVPEIEAEPCLKQYVGGFTSDSCFGQEIQVCYWKCRLKNKAKGGICYSGEGVNNYKCLCDFCSDNPACVGGPSHYD
;
A
#
# COMPACT_ATOMS: atom_id res chain seq x y z
N MET A 1 -28.40 34.39 37.52
CA MET A 1 -29.09 34.02 36.28
C MET A 1 -28.14 33.23 35.40
N ALA A 2 -28.07 31.93 35.65
CA ALA A 2 -27.09 31.03 35.06
C ALA A 2 -27.80 30.11 34.05
N MET A 3 -28.09 30.65 32.86
CA MET A 3 -28.51 29.86 31.70
C MET A 3 -28.11 30.63 30.43
N LYS A 4 -26.82 30.82 30.19
CA LYS A 4 -26.33 31.39 28.92
C LYS A 4 -25.07 30.72 28.38
N SER A 5 -24.52 29.73 29.09
CA SER A 5 -23.33 28.99 28.68
C SER A 5 -23.65 27.78 27.78
N LEU A 6 -24.84 27.18 27.90
CA LEU A 6 -25.25 26.02 27.09
C LEU A 6 -25.52 26.32 25.61
N SER A 7 -25.77 27.59 25.26
CA SER A 7 -26.12 27.98 23.88
C SER A 7 -24.89 28.01 22.96
N PHE A 8 -23.76 28.55 23.43
CA PHE A 8 -22.56 28.67 22.60
C PHE A 8 -21.93 27.31 22.28
N PHE A 9 -21.88 26.41 23.27
CA PHE A 9 -21.33 25.08 23.10
C PHE A 9 -22.15 24.23 22.11
N ALA A 10 -23.48 24.34 22.16
CA ALA A 10 -24.37 23.66 21.21
C ALA A 10 -24.17 24.17 19.77
N VAL A 11 -24.03 25.48 19.58
CA VAL A 11 -23.78 26.08 18.26
C VAL A 11 -22.44 25.60 17.69
N LEU A 12 -21.39 25.55 18.50
CA LEU A 12 -20.08 25.04 18.06
C LEU A 12 -20.14 23.56 17.67
N ILE A 13 -20.84 22.74 18.43
CA ILE A 13 -21.01 21.31 18.13
C ILE A 13 -21.75 21.14 16.80
N ILE A 14 -22.82 21.89 16.55
CA ILE A 14 -23.58 21.82 15.30
C ILE A 14 -22.71 22.24 14.12
N LEU A 15 -21.94 23.32 14.25
CA LEU A 15 -21.01 23.77 13.21
C LEU A 15 -19.94 22.73 12.90
N PHE A 16 -19.35 22.10 13.93
CA PHE A 16 -18.42 20.99 13.76
C PHE A 16 -19.09 19.81 13.04
N LEU A 17 -20.26 19.36 13.48
CA LEU A 17 -20.96 18.23 12.88
C LEU A 17 -21.28 18.45 11.40
N VAL A 18 -21.68 19.67 11.02
CA VAL A 18 -21.92 20.02 9.61
C VAL A 18 -20.64 19.93 8.78
N ILE A 19 -19.50 20.40 9.31
CA ILE A 19 -18.21 20.34 8.61
C ILE A 19 -17.70 18.90 8.49
N PHE A 20 -17.88 18.08 9.53
CA PHE A 20 -17.40 16.69 9.57
C PHE A 20 -18.36 15.68 8.93
N ALA A 21 -19.63 16.04 8.70
CA ALA A 21 -20.57 15.20 7.97
C ALA A 21 -20.21 15.05 6.48
N GLU A 22 -19.43 15.99 5.94
CA GLU A 22 -18.93 15.97 4.56
C GLU A 22 -17.46 15.51 4.48
N VAL A 23 -17.00 14.66 5.40
CA VAL A 23 -15.68 14.02 5.23
C VAL A 23 -15.82 12.99 4.11
N PRO A 24 -15.16 13.18 2.95
CA PRO A 24 -15.13 12.16 1.94
C PRO A 24 -14.48 10.90 2.53
N GLU A 25 -15.05 9.73 2.26
CA GLU A 25 -14.40 8.47 2.58
C GLU A 25 -13.01 8.48 1.95
N ILE A 26 -12.00 8.56 2.80
CA ILE A 26 -10.60 8.40 2.40
C ILE A 26 -10.39 6.91 2.20
N GLU A 27 -10.51 6.46 0.96
CA GLU A 27 -10.07 5.12 0.59
C GLU A 27 -8.57 4.99 0.87
N ALA A 28 -8.20 4.02 1.69
CA ALA A 28 -6.81 3.73 1.96
C ALA A 28 -6.16 3.20 0.68
N GLU A 29 -5.09 3.86 0.23
CA GLU A 29 -4.29 3.34 -0.86
C GLU A 29 -3.74 1.94 -0.50
N PRO A 30 -3.85 0.94 -1.39
CA PRO A 30 -3.36 -0.40 -1.09
C PRO A 30 -1.85 -0.40 -0.92
N CYS A 31 -1.37 -1.12 0.10
CA CYS A 31 0.06 -1.25 0.40
C CYS A 31 0.87 -1.86 -0.75
N LEU A 32 0.27 -2.81 -1.47
CA LEU A 32 0.91 -3.53 -2.57
C LEU A 32 0.31 -3.11 -3.91
N LYS A 33 1.14 -2.63 -4.81
CA LYS A 33 0.76 -2.31 -6.19
C LYS A 33 1.75 -2.97 -7.15
N GLN A 34 1.27 -3.53 -8.25
CA GLN A 34 2.15 -4.12 -9.25
C GLN A 34 3.08 -3.04 -9.85
N TYR A 35 4.36 -3.39 -10.03
CA TYR A 35 5.33 -2.50 -10.65
C TYR A 35 4.92 -2.18 -12.10
N VAL A 36 4.76 -0.89 -12.39
CA VAL A 36 4.45 -0.38 -13.73
C VAL A 36 5.75 0.04 -14.40
N GLY A 37 6.11 -0.64 -15.50
CA GLY A 37 7.37 -0.40 -16.21
C GLY A 37 8.08 -1.65 -16.75
N GLY A 38 7.42 -2.81 -16.71
CA GLY A 38 7.99 -4.08 -17.18
C GLY A 38 8.97 -4.66 -16.16
N PHE A 39 8.52 -5.68 -15.44
CA PHE A 39 9.38 -6.55 -14.65
C PHE A 39 9.26 -7.95 -15.24
N THR A 40 10.19 -8.30 -16.12
CA THR A 40 10.33 -9.65 -16.66
C THR A 40 11.43 -10.33 -15.89
N SER A 41 11.06 -11.20 -14.96
CA SER A 41 11.99 -12.09 -14.28
C SER A 41 11.56 -13.53 -14.53
N ASP A 42 12.54 -14.40 -14.64
CA ASP A 42 12.38 -15.86 -14.71
C ASP A 42 12.46 -16.52 -13.33
N SER A 43 12.66 -15.75 -12.25
CA SER A 43 12.70 -16.25 -10.88
C SER A 43 12.39 -15.18 -9.82
N CYS A 44 12.13 -15.61 -8.59
CA CYS A 44 12.10 -14.73 -7.42
C CYS A 44 13.19 -15.12 -6.41
N PHE A 45 14.46 -15.12 -6.83
CA PHE A 45 15.59 -15.42 -5.95
C PHE A 45 16.76 -14.46 -6.15
N GLY A 46 17.60 -14.34 -5.11
CA GLY A 46 18.88 -13.63 -5.17
C GLY A 46 18.75 -12.19 -5.68
N GLN A 47 19.35 -11.93 -6.85
CA GLN A 47 19.42 -10.59 -7.44
C GLN A 47 18.05 -10.08 -7.88
N GLU A 48 17.13 -10.93 -8.33
CA GLU A 48 15.83 -10.49 -8.85
C GLU A 48 14.96 -9.82 -7.78
N ILE A 49 15.02 -10.33 -6.54
CA ILE A 49 14.36 -9.71 -5.39
C ILE A 49 14.93 -8.30 -5.15
N GLN A 50 16.25 -8.15 -5.21
CA GLN A 50 16.93 -6.86 -5.01
C GLN A 50 16.63 -5.88 -6.16
N VAL A 51 16.54 -6.37 -7.40
CA VAL A 51 16.16 -5.55 -8.55
C VAL A 51 14.74 -5.03 -8.40
N CYS A 52 13.78 -5.88 -8.01
CA CYS A 52 12.42 -5.46 -7.71
C CYS A 52 12.39 -4.40 -6.59
N TYR A 53 13.09 -4.66 -5.48
CA TYR A 53 13.22 -3.75 -4.34
C TYR A 53 13.71 -2.36 -4.78
N TRP A 54 14.84 -2.29 -5.49
CA TRP A 54 15.41 -1.01 -5.91
C TRP A 54 14.59 -0.29 -6.97
N LYS A 55 14.01 -1.02 -7.93
CA LYS A 55 13.13 -0.41 -8.94
C LYS A 55 11.92 0.24 -8.30
N CYS A 56 11.26 -0.42 -7.35
CA CYS A 56 10.11 0.13 -6.65
C CYS A 56 10.46 1.38 -5.84
N ARG A 57 11.62 1.41 -5.18
CA ARG A 57 12.09 2.61 -4.46
C ARG A 57 12.40 3.77 -5.40
N LEU A 58 13.13 3.50 -6.48
CA LEU A 58 13.64 4.54 -7.38
C LEU A 58 12.58 5.09 -8.35
N LYS A 59 11.62 4.26 -8.78
CA LYS A 59 10.64 4.62 -9.81
C LYS A 59 9.24 4.89 -9.27
N ASN A 60 8.84 4.21 -8.19
CA ASN A 60 7.46 4.26 -7.69
C ASN A 60 7.35 4.91 -6.30
N LYS A 61 8.47 5.37 -5.72
CA LYS A 61 8.53 5.96 -4.36
C LYS A 61 7.98 5.04 -3.27
N ALA A 62 7.99 3.73 -3.52
CA ALA A 62 7.63 2.74 -2.53
C ALA A 62 8.75 2.61 -1.47
N LYS A 63 8.45 1.99 -0.32
CA LYS A 63 9.47 1.68 0.69
C LYS A 63 10.36 0.53 0.27
N GLY A 64 9.79 -0.43 -0.47
CA GLY A 64 10.49 -1.57 -1.02
C GLY A 64 9.72 -2.24 -2.15
N GLY A 65 10.11 -3.47 -2.46
CA GLY A 65 9.46 -4.30 -3.46
C GLY A 65 9.56 -5.77 -3.06
N ILE A 66 8.48 -6.50 -3.32
CA ILE A 66 8.38 -7.94 -3.13
C ILE A 66 8.23 -8.63 -4.49
N CYS A 67 8.88 -9.76 -4.64
CA CYS A 67 8.72 -10.60 -5.81
C CYS A 67 7.62 -11.62 -5.54
N TYR A 68 6.58 -11.63 -6.36
CA TYR A 68 5.44 -12.54 -6.26
C TYR A 68 5.59 -13.67 -7.27
N SER A 69 5.64 -14.91 -6.79
CA SER A 69 5.57 -16.13 -7.60
C SER A 69 4.11 -16.57 -7.70
N GLY A 70 3.50 -16.36 -8.87
CA GLY A 70 2.16 -16.81 -9.18
C GLY A 70 2.10 -18.29 -9.55
N GLU A 71 0.89 -18.79 -9.79
CA GLU A 71 0.68 -20.14 -10.32
C GLU A 71 1.15 -20.23 -11.78
N GLY A 72 1.92 -21.28 -12.09
CA GLY A 72 2.45 -21.56 -13.42
C GLY A 72 3.94 -21.23 -13.59
N VAL A 73 4.54 -21.84 -14.60
CA VAL A 73 5.98 -21.68 -14.91
C VAL A 73 6.27 -20.24 -15.31
N ASN A 74 7.30 -19.64 -14.72
CA ASN A 74 7.77 -18.28 -15.03
C ASN A 74 6.74 -17.16 -14.78
N ASN A 75 5.76 -17.37 -13.89
CA ASN A 75 4.77 -16.35 -13.54
C ASN A 75 5.24 -15.48 -12.37
N TYR A 76 6.27 -14.67 -12.59
CA TYR A 76 6.83 -13.79 -11.57
C TYR A 76 6.40 -12.34 -11.78
N LYS A 77 5.99 -11.68 -10.70
CA LYS A 77 5.59 -10.27 -10.70
C LYS A 77 6.37 -9.51 -9.64
N CYS A 78 6.81 -8.29 -9.96
CA CYS A 78 7.28 -7.37 -8.93
C CYS A 78 6.11 -6.55 -8.42
N LEU A 79 5.91 -6.54 -7.10
CA LEU A 79 4.94 -5.71 -6.41
C LEU A 79 5.69 -4.69 -5.55
N CYS A 80 5.37 -3.42 -5.69
CA CYS A 80 5.91 -2.36 -4.86
C CYS A 80 5.14 -2.28 -3.55
N ASP A 81 5.89 -2.26 -2.45
CA ASP A 81 5.35 -2.18 -1.09
C ASP A 81 5.56 -0.77 -0.53
N PHE A 82 4.45 -0.07 -0.31
CA PHE A 82 4.42 1.27 0.27
C PHE A 82 4.38 1.26 1.80
N CYS A 83 4.15 0.10 2.40
CA CYS A 83 3.97 -0.08 3.83
C CYS A 83 5.20 -0.70 4.50
N SER A 84 5.93 -1.60 3.83
CA SER A 84 7.13 -2.28 4.33
C SER A 84 8.37 -2.07 3.43
N ASP A 85 9.55 -2.06 4.05
CA ASP A 85 10.84 -2.04 3.37
C ASP A 85 11.51 -3.42 3.32
N ASN A 86 10.79 -4.49 3.68
CA ASN A 86 11.33 -5.84 3.71
C ASN A 86 11.24 -6.53 2.34
N PRO A 87 12.37 -6.76 1.64
CA PRO A 87 12.37 -7.50 0.38
C PRO A 87 12.11 -8.99 0.64
N ALA A 88 11.17 -9.58 -0.10
CA ALA A 88 10.85 -11.00 0.01
C ALA A 88 10.38 -11.58 -1.32
N CYS A 89 10.49 -12.90 -1.44
CA CYS A 89 9.72 -13.68 -2.38
C CYS A 89 8.46 -14.20 -1.68
N VAL A 90 7.28 -14.01 -2.29
CA VAL A 90 5.99 -14.47 -1.75
C VAL A 90 5.16 -15.15 -2.84
N GLY A 91 4.30 -16.09 -2.46
CA GLY A 91 3.46 -16.83 -3.41
C GLY A 91 4.07 -18.15 -3.91
N GLY A 92 3.19 -19.05 -4.34
CA GLY A 92 3.46 -20.39 -4.88
C GLY A 92 3.88 -21.46 -3.86
N PRO A 93 3.43 -22.73 -4.01
CA PRO A 93 4.22 -23.85 -3.52
C PRO A 93 5.52 -23.88 -4.33
N SER A 94 6.64 -24.02 -3.63
CA SER A 94 7.97 -24.22 -4.19
C SER A 94 7.95 -25.27 -5.31
N HIS A 95 8.47 -24.94 -6.50
CA HIS A 95 8.83 -25.92 -7.53
C HIS A 95 10.01 -26.80 -7.06
N TYR A 96 9.74 -27.64 -6.07
CA TYR A 96 10.53 -28.81 -5.68
C TYR A 96 9.55 -29.99 -5.59
N ASP A 97 9.05 -30.42 -6.74
CA ASP A 97 8.54 -31.76 -7.01
C ASP A 97 8.90 -32.11 -8.46
#